data_AF-A0A9Q9DSH9-F1
#
_entry.id   AF-A0A9Q9DSH9-F1
#
_cell.length_a   1.000
_cell.length_b   1.000
_cell.length_c   1.000
_cell.angle_alpha   90.00
_cell.angle_beta   90.00
_cell.angle_gamma   90.00
#
_symmetry.space_group_name_H-M   'P 1'
#
loop_
_entity.id
_entity.type
_entity.pdbx_description
1 polymer ?
#
loop_
_entity_poly.entity_id
_entity_poly.type
_entity_poly.pdbx_seq_one_letter_code
_entity_poly.pdbx_strand_id
1 'polypeptide(L)'
;MHAFSVVVLALGATAVSAQSCDPYCQFPKSMFCPGSGQTLTRDEIIAAAVNDKRSQGPRETSANNLATLHCQGPSYSGMPLYVTDLPKQSGALYYAINDKGTYFFCSTSSGRAASGWPDICKESN
;
A
#
# COMPACT_ATOMS: atom_id res chain seq x y z
N MET A 1 -37.86 49.95 -6.02
CA MET A 1 -37.75 48.48 -6.01
C MET A 1 -36.37 48.11 -6.57
N HIS A 2 -35.39 47.82 -5.71
CA HIS A 2 -34.10 47.27 -6.12
C HIS A 2 -33.81 46.08 -5.20
N ALA A 3 -33.96 44.88 -5.75
CA ALA A 3 -33.71 43.63 -5.06
C ALA A 3 -32.20 43.37 -5.05
N PHE A 4 -31.61 43.31 -3.86
CA PHE A 4 -30.27 42.75 -3.68
C PHE A 4 -30.43 41.26 -3.36
N SER A 5 -30.16 40.42 -4.35
CA SER A 5 -30.05 38.97 -4.13
C SER A 5 -28.66 38.65 -3.60
N VAL A 6 -28.56 38.37 -2.31
CA VAL A 6 -27.36 37.78 -1.70
C VAL A 6 -27.39 36.30 -2.03
N VAL A 7 -26.52 35.87 -2.94
CA VAL A 7 -26.24 34.44 -3.17
C VAL A 7 -25.36 33.97 -2.02
N VAL A 8 -25.98 33.38 -0.99
CA VAL A 8 -25.27 32.63 0.03
C VAL A 8 -24.79 31.35 -0.64
N LEU A 9 -23.50 31.27 -0.97
CA LEU A 9 -22.84 29.99 -1.25
C LEU A 9 -22.88 29.19 0.05
N ALA A 10 -23.91 28.35 0.19
CA ALA A 10 -23.86 27.25 1.13
C ALA A 10 -22.69 26.35 0.69
N LEU A 11 -21.56 26.47 1.37
CA LEU A 11 -20.52 25.45 1.37
C LEU A 11 -21.20 24.17 1.87
N GLY A 12 -21.76 23.41 0.94
CA GLY A 12 -22.05 22.00 1.13
C GLY A 12 -20.70 21.33 1.34
N ALA A 13 -20.21 21.38 2.58
CA ALA A 13 -19.25 20.42 3.06
C ALA A 13 -19.95 19.07 3.02
N THR A 14 -19.94 18.45 1.83
CA THR A 14 -19.81 17.01 1.79
C THR A 14 -18.48 16.75 2.45
N ALA A 15 -18.52 16.58 3.78
CA ALA A 15 -17.58 15.75 4.47
C ALA A 15 -17.76 14.37 3.83
N VAL A 16 -17.12 14.19 2.66
CA VAL A 16 -16.75 12.90 2.15
C VAL A 16 -16.10 12.29 3.36
N SER A 17 -16.78 11.31 3.93
CA SER A 17 -16.26 10.51 5.01
C SER A 17 -15.04 9.85 4.41
N ALA A 18 -13.90 10.55 4.47
CA ALA A 18 -12.59 9.95 4.42
C ALA A 18 -12.67 9.00 5.59
N GLN A 19 -13.04 7.76 5.30
CA GLN A 19 -12.92 6.65 6.22
C GLN A 19 -11.51 6.82 6.74
N SER A 20 -11.39 7.25 8.00
CA SER A 20 -10.11 7.46 8.68
C SER A 20 -9.56 6.08 8.95
N CYS A 21 -9.28 5.39 7.86
CA CYS A 21 -8.48 4.23 7.86
C CYS A 21 -7.11 4.72 8.31
N ASP A 22 -6.69 4.21 9.46
CA ASP A 22 -5.30 4.18 9.90
C ASP A 22 -4.34 4.09 8.70
N PRO A 23 -3.16 4.74 8.73
CA PRO A 23 -2.21 4.77 7.62
C PRO A 23 -1.81 3.40 7.07
N TYR A 24 -2.21 2.30 7.71
CA TYR A 24 -1.91 0.92 7.35
C TYR A 24 -3.13 -0.01 7.21
N CYS A 25 -4.40 0.43 7.08
CA CYS A 25 -5.52 -0.57 7.05
C CYS A 25 -5.57 -1.49 5.86
N GLN A 26 -4.84 -1.18 4.79
CA GLN A 26 -4.73 -2.12 3.67
C GLN A 26 -3.73 -3.24 3.91
N PHE A 27 -2.99 -3.20 5.03
CA PHE A 27 -2.09 -4.29 5.38
C PHE A 27 -2.88 -5.48 5.94
N PRO A 28 -2.59 -6.71 5.49
CA PRO A 28 -3.26 -7.91 5.97
C PRO A 28 -2.98 -8.14 7.47
N LYS A 29 -3.87 -8.84 8.18
CA LYS A 29 -3.66 -9.17 9.60
C LYS A 29 -2.43 -10.05 9.81
N SER A 30 -2.17 -10.94 8.86
CA SER A 30 -0.96 -11.75 8.80
C SER A 30 -0.73 -12.26 7.38
N MET A 31 0.46 -12.77 7.11
CA MET A 31 0.77 -13.47 5.87
C MET A 31 1.64 -14.69 6.12
N PHE A 32 1.34 -15.81 5.46
CA PHE A 32 2.22 -16.97 5.43
C PHE A 32 3.10 -16.94 4.18
N CYS A 33 4.42 -16.96 4.36
CA CYS A 33 5.38 -16.92 3.28
C CYS A 33 5.97 -18.32 3.04
N PRO A 34 5.58 -19.03 1.96
CA PRO A 34 5.98 -20.41 1.74
C PRO A 34 7.49 -20.59 1.56
N GLY A 35 8.20 -19.63 0.97
CA GLY A 35 9.65 -19.71 0.79
C GLY A 35 10.45 -19.78 2.10
N SER A 36 9.96 -19.17 3.19
CA SER A 36 10.58 -19.26 4.52
C SER A 36 9.85 -20.20 5.47
N GLY A 37 8.62 -20.61 5.14
CA GLY A 37 7.74 -21.37 6.03
C GLY A 37 7.25 -20.56 7.24
N GLN A 38 7.38 -19.23 7.22
CA GLN A 38 7.06 -18.35 8.35
C GLN A 38 5.72 -17.64 8.15
N THR A 39 5.04 -17.36 9.25
CA THR A 39 3.94 -16.40 9.29
C THR A 39 4.45 -15.07 9.82
N LEU A 40 4.13 -13.99 9.12
CA LEU A 40 4.37 -12.62 9.53
C LEU A 40 3.10 -11.98 10.07
N THR A 41 3.20 -11.26 11.18
CA THR A 41 2.10 -10.46 11.71
C THR A 41 1.97 -9.14 10.95
N ARG A 42 0.80 -8.50 11.03
CA ARG A 42 0.59 -7.16 10.47
C ARG A 42 1.66 -6.15 10.90
N ASP A 43 1.99 -6.13 12.19
CA ASP A 43 2.98 -5.20 12.74
C ASP A 43 4.38 -5.44 12.18
N GLU A 44 4.76 -6.71 11.96
CA GLU A 44 6.04 -7.04 11.32
C GLU A 44 6.10 -6.54 9.86
N ILE A 45 4.99 -6.64 9.14
CA ILE A 45 4.89 -6.20 7.73
C ILE A 45 4.91 -4.66 7.66
N ILE A 46 4.18 -3.99 8.55
CA ILE A 46 4.17 -2.52 8.64
C ILE A 46 5.57 -2.02 9.02
N ALA A 47 6.22 -2.63 10.02
CA ALA A 47 7.55 -2.25 10.45
C ALA A 47 8.56 -2.35 9.31
N ALA A 48 8.46 -3.35 8.43
CA ALA A 48 9.32 -3.46 7.26
C ALA A 48 9.16 -2.26 6.30
N ALA A 49 7.92 -1.85 6.02
CA ALA A 49 7.64 -0.70 5.15
C ALA A 49 8.05 0.62 5.78
N VAL A 50 7.80 0.81 7.09
CA VAL A 50 8.09 2.06 7.80
C VAL A 50 9.59 2.26 8.02
N ASN A 51 10.33 1.18 8.32
CA ASN A 51 11.77 1.24 8.56
C ASN A 51 12.63 1.21 7.28
N ASP A 52 12.00 1.06 6.11
CA ASP A 52 12.71 1.17 4.83
C ASP A 52 13.32 2.58 4.68
N LYS A 53 14.63 2.61 4.47
CA LYS A 53 15.40 3.85 4.30
C LYS A 53 15.14 4.52 2.95
N ARG A 54 14.63 3.79 1.96
CA ARG A 54 14.30 4.27 0.62
C ARG A 54 15.44 5.03 -0.08
N SER A 55 16.69 4.72 0.29
CA SER A 55 17.88 5.46 -0.17
C SER A 55 18.18 5.31 -1.65
N GLN A 56 17.63 4.28 -2.30
CA GLN A 56 17.76 4.02 -3.73
C GLN A 56 16.63 4.67 -4.56
N GLY A 57 15.72 5.41 -3.91
CA GLY A 57 14.51 5.92 -4.54
C GLY A 57 13.44 4.83 -4.74
N PRO A 58 12.30 5.18 -5.36
CA PRO A 58 11.24 4.23 -5.63
C PRO A 58 11.64 3.27 -6.75
N ARG A 59 11.15 2.04 -6.67
CA ARG A 59 11.25 1.06 -7.75
C ARG A 59 10.54 1.55 -9.01
N GLU A 60 9.40 2.21 -8.82
CA GLU A 60 8.61 2.84 -9.88
C GLU A 60 8.00 4.13 -9.38
N THR A 61 7.91 5.15 -10.23
CA THR A 61 7.28 6.43 -9.86
C THR A 61 5.77 6.35 -9.69
N SER A 62 5.15 5.26 -10.16
CA SER A 62 3.72 5.01 -10.10
C SER A 62 3.47 3.52 -9.86
N ALA A 63 2.82 3.17 -8.76
CA ALA A 63 2.51 1.79 -8.40
C ALA A 63 1.55 1.14 -9.39
N ASN A 64 0.76 1.94 -10.10
CA ASN A 64 -0.09 1.49 -11.19
C ASN A 64 0.71 1.06 -12.45
N ASN A 65 2.01 1.34 -12.56
CA ASN A 65 2.82 0.89 -13.70
C ASN A 65 3.09 -0.61 -13.68
N LEU A 66 3.06 -1.23 -12.49
CA LEU A 66 3.28 -2.66 -12.32
C LEU A 66 1.98 -3.35 -11.92
N ALA A 67 1.79 -4.56 -12.46
CA ALA A 67 0.71 -5.45 -12.08
C ALA A 67 0.97 -6.06 -10.68
N THR A 68 0.92 -5.23 -9.64
CA THR A 68 0.88 -5.68 -8.24
C THR A 68 -0.52 -6.18 -7.90
N LEU A 69 -0.70 -6.90 -6.79
CA LEU A 69 -1.99 -7.52 -6.48
C LEU A 69 -3.05 -6.48 -6.08
N HIS A 70 -2.67 -5.48 -5.29
CA HIS A 70 -3.61 -4.54 -4.65
C HIS A 70 -3.46 -3.09 -5.10
N CYS A 71 -2.28 -2.69 -5.58
CA CYS A 71 -2.03 -1.31 -6.03
C CYS A 71 -2.27 -1.18 -7.54
N GLN A 72 -3.48 -1.52 -7.97
CA GLN A 72 -3.93 -1.41 -9.36
C GLN A 72 -4.98 -0.31 -9.52
N GLY A 73 -4.94 0.38 -10.66
CA GLY A 73 -5.94 1.35 -11.07
C GLY A 73 -5.55 2.81 -10.83
N PRO A 74 -6.43 3.75 -11.25
CA PRO A 74 -6.13 5.19 -11.29
C PRO A 74 -5.76 5.77 -9.92
N SER A 75 -6.30 5.22 -8.84
CA SER A 75 -6.02 5.67 -7.47
C SER A 75 -4.54 5.56 -7.09
N TYR A 76 -3.78 4.67 -7.72
CA TYR A 76 -2.34 4.47 -7.47
C TYR A 76 -1.45 5.09 -8.55
N SER A 77 -2.05 5.85 -9.48
CA SER A 77 -1.31 6.57 -10.51
C SER A 77 -0.50 7.70 -9.87
N GLY A 78 0.80 7.73 -10.14
CA GLY A 78 1.72 8.73 -9.58
C GLY A 78 2.05 8.53 -8.10
N MET A 79 1.59 7.43 -7.47
CA MET A 79 2.07 7.02 -6.15
C MET A 79 3.34 6.18 -6.31
N PRO A 80 4.48 6.56 -5.74
CA PRO A 80 5.72 5.80 -5.87
C PRO A 80 5.58 4.40 -5.25
N LEU A 81 6.07 3.39 -5.96
CA LEU A 81 6.19 2.03 -5.49
C LEU A 81 7.59 1.80 -4.92
N TYR A 82 7.65 1.30 -3.70
CA TYR A 82 8.88 0.90 -3.04
C TYR A 82 8.92 -0.63 -2.89
N VAL A 83 10.14 -1.14 -2.72
CA VAL A 83 10.39 -2.53 -2.40
C VAL A 83 11.35 -2.60 -1.22
N THR A 84 11.03 -3.43 -0.25
CA THR A 84 11.86 -3.68 0.92
C THR A 84 11.85 -5.17 1.25
N ASP A 85 12.84 -5.63 1.99
CA ASP A 85 12.88 -7.02 2.44
C ASP A 85 11.88 -7.24 3.59
N LEU A 86 11.18 -8.37 3.53
CA LEU A 86 10.39 -8.86 4.65
C LEU A 86 11.31 -9.50 5.71
N PRO A 87 10.95 -9.41 7.01
CA PRO A 87 11.71 -10.04 8.06
C PRO A 87 11.70 -11.58 7.93
N LYS A 88 12.58 -12.23 8.70
CA LYS A 88 12.72 -13.70 8.74
C LYS A 88 13.03 -14.32 7.37
N GLN A 89 13.71 -13.56 6.49
CA GLN A 89 14.05 -13.99 5.12
C GLN A 89 12.81 -14.43 4.32
N SER A 90 11.68 -13.76 4.54
CA SER A 90 10.40 -14.15 3.95
C SER A 90 10.17 -13.59 2.54
N GLY A 91 11.22 -13.03 1.93
CA GLY A 91 11.20 -12.42 0.61
C GLY A 91 11.05 -10.90 0.66
N ALA A 92 10.27 -10.31 -0.25
CA ALA A 92 10.15 -8.87 -0.42
C ALA A 92 8.70 -8.38 -0.32
N LEU A 93 8.54 -7.19 0.24
CA LEU A 93 7.29 -6.44 0.31
C LEU A 93 7.30 -5.34 -0.75
N TYR A 94 6.20 -5.26 -1.50
CA TYR A 94 5.92 -4.16 -2.41
C TYR A 94 4.85 -3.29 -1.79
N TYR A 95 5.14 -2.00 -1.66
CA TYR A 95 4.23 -1.07 -1.01
C TYR A 95 4.30 0.31 -1.67
N ALA A 96 3.20 1.05 -1.61
CA ALA A 96 3.11 2.42 -2.09
C ALA A 96 2.92 3.38 -0.91
N ILE A 97 3.33 4.63 -1.10
CA ILE A 97 3.12 5.71 -0.11
C ILE A 97 2.53 6.92 -0.83
N ASN A 98 1.47 7.51 -0.29
CA ASN A 98 0.95 8.78 -0.79
C ASN A 98 1.66 9.98 -0.14
N ASP A 99 1.38 11.17 -0.66
CA ASP A 99 1.86 12.46 -0.14
C ASP A 99 1.47 12.75 1.33
N LYS A 100 0.43 12.08 1.83
CA LYS A 100 -0.05 12.16 3.22
C LYS A 100 0.62 11.17 4.17
N GLY A 101 1.56 10.35 3.69
CA GLY A 101 2.25 9.35 4.50
C GLY A 101 1.39 8.10 4.82
N THR A 102 0.32 7.86 4.07
CA THR A 102 -0.44 6.60 4.11
C THR A 102 0.30 5.54 3.32
N TYR A 103 0.40 4.34 3.89
CA TYR A 103 1.06 3.19 3.29
C TYR A 103 0.02 2.22 2.74
N PHE A 104 0.28 1.72 1.54
CA PHE A 104 -0.58 0.78 0.83
C PHE A 104 0.20 -0.50 0.58
N PHE A 105 -0.34 -1.62 1.03
CA PHE A 105 0.21 -2.92 0.71
C PHE A 105 -0.13 -3.25 -0.76
N CYS A 106 0.89 -3.54 -1.58
CA CYS A 106 0.69 -3.77 -3.01
C CYS A 106 0.81 -5.25 -3.39
N SER A 107 1.86 -5.93 -2.92
CA SER A 107 2.05 -7.38 -3.09
C SER A 107 3.25 -7.87 -2.27
N THR A 108 3.54 -9.17 -2.36
CA THR A 108 4.79 -9.77 -1.87
C THR A 108 5.45 -10.64 -2.94
N SER A 109 6.72 -10.95 -2.70
CA SER A 109 7.42 -12.11 -3.23
C SER A 109 7.96 -12.90 -2.04
N SER A 110 7.80 -14.22 -2.02
CA SER A 110 8.41 -15.09 -1.01
C SER A 110 9.59 -15.90 -1.57
N GLY A 111 9.99 -15.63 -2.81
CA GLY A 111 11.04 -16.36 -3.52
C GLY A 111 10.54 -16.93 -4.84
N ARG A 112 11.13 -18.05 -5.28
CA ARG A 112 10.66 -18.81 -6.45
C ARG A 112 10.06 -20.14 -6.01
N ALA A 113 8.90 -20.47 -6.54
CA ALA A 113 8.31 -21.79 -6.42
C ALA A 113 9.16 -22.81 -7.20
N ALA A 114 8.94 -24.11 -6.96
CA ALA A 114 9.61 -25.19 -7.69
C ALA A 114 9.42 -25.11 -9.22
N SER A 115 8.32 -24.50 -9.67
CA SER A 115 8.04 -24.24 -11.10
C SER A 115 8.89 -23.11 -11.70
N GLY A 116 9.70 -22.41 -10.90
CA GLY A 116 10.53 -21.28 -11.32
C GLY A 116 9.82 -19.92 -11.33
N TRP A 117 8.50 -19.90 -11.13
CA TRP A 117 7.71 -18.68 -11.01
C TRP A 117 7.88 -18.04 -9.63
N PRO A 118 7.75 -16.70 -9.51
CA PRO A 118 7.70 -16.05 -8.21
C PRO A 118 6.60 -16.66 -7.34
N ASP A 119 6.98 -17.11 -6.14
CA ASP A 119 6.03 -17.51 -5.13
C ASP A 119 5.65 -16.29 -4.29
N ILE A 120 4.45 -16.28 -3.71
CA ILE A 120 3.93 -15.11 -2.99
C ILE A 120 3.49 -15.51 -1.59
N CYS A 121 3.63 -14.60 -0.62
CA CYS A 121 3.05 -14.82 0.69
C CYS A 121 1.51 -14.80 0.57
N LYS A 122 0.86 -15.69 1.31
CA LYS A 122 -0.60 -15.80 1.36
C LYS A 122 -1.15 -14.95 2.50
N GLU A 123 -2.01 -14.00 2.15
CA GLU A 123 -2.64 -13.09 3.09
C GLU A 123 -3.72 -13.77 3.94
N SER A 124 -3.93 -13.28 5.16
CA SER A 124 -5.05 -13.65 6.03
C SER A 124 -5.66 -12.37 6.63
N ASN A 125 -6.99 -12.26 6.53
CA ASN A 125 -7.77 -11.08 6.88
C ASN A 125 -8.62 -11.23 8.13
#